data_AF-A0A3S4MAQ4-F1
#
_entry.id   AF-A0A3S4MAQ4-F1
#
_cell.length_a   1.000
_cell.length_b   1.000
_cell.length_c   1.000
_cell.angle_alpha   90.00
_cell.angle_beta   90.00
_cell.angle_gamma   90.00
#
_symmetry.space_group_name_H-M   'P 1'
#
loop_
_entity.id
_entity.type
_entity.pdbx_description
1 polymer ?
#
loop_
_entity_poly.entity_id
_entity_poly.type
_entity_poly.pdbx_seq_one_letter_code
_entity_poly.pdbx_strand_id
1 'polypeptide(L)' 'MFRVKSSITDCMIICTGTSSRHVMSIADHVVQESRAAGMLPLGVEGESVADWIVVDLGDVIVHVMQEESRRLYELEKLWS' A
#
# COMPACT_ATOMS: atom_id res chain seq x y z
N MET A 1 2.96 10.52 29.02
CA MET A 1 3.62 9.99 27.80
C MET A 1 2.59 9.18 27.04
N PHE A 2 1.79 9.83 26.20
CA PHE A 2 0.76 9.16 25.38
C PHE A 2 0.73 9.83 24.01
N ARG A 3 1.30 9.17 23.01
CA ARG A 3 0.90 9.33 21.61
C ARG A 3 0.70 7.94 21.07
N VAL A 4 -0.56 7.52 21.06
CA VAL A 4 -1.04 6.43 20.22
C VAL A 4 -0.94 6.94 18.79
N LYS A 5 0.23 6.81 18.16
CA LYS A 5 0.32 6.63 16.71
C LYS A 5 0.22 5.13 16.52
N SER A 6 -0.79 4.68 15.78
CA SER A 6 -1.21 3.28 15.67
C SER A 6 -0.03 2.30 15.72
N SER A 7 -0.02 1.44 16.74
CA SER A 7 1.06 0.46 17.06
C SER A 7 1.16 -0.71 16.04
N ILE A 8 0.65 -0.54 14.82
CA ILE A 8 0.46 -1.62 13.84
C ILE A 8 1.45 -1.53 12.67
N THR A 9 2.01 -0.36 12.36
CA THR A 9 2.93 -0.20 11.20
C THR A 9 3.86 1.00 11.40
N ASP A 10 5.16 0.81 11.20
CA ASP A 10 6.18 1.83 11.38
C ASP A 10 6.37 2.72 10.13
N CYS A 11 5.98 2.23 8.95
CA CYS A 11 6.12 2.96 7.69
C CYS A 11 4.92 2.77 6.72
N MET A 12 4.46 3.87 6.12
CA MET A 12 3.49 3.84 5.02
C MET A 12 4.14 4.35 3.74
N ILE A 13 4.01 3.58 2.65
CA ILE A 13 4.46 3.96 1.31
C ILE A 13 3.22 4.16 0.45
N ILE A 14 3.15 5.27 -0.29
CA ILE A 14 2.06 5.54 -1.25
C ILE A 14 2.64 5.61 -2.66
N CYS A 15 2.17 4.74 -3.54
CA CYS A 15 2.51 4.68 -4.95
C CYS A 15 1.28 4.99 -5.81
N THR A 16 1.48 5.69 -6.93
CA THR A 16 0.40 6.06 -7.83
C THR A 16 0.57 5.37 -9.19
N GLY A 17 -0.43 4.58 -9.58
CA GLY A 17 -0.53 3.96 -10.90
C GLY A 17 -1.36 4.81 -11.87
N THR A 18 -1.16 4.57 -13.16
CA THR A 18 -1.83 5.33 -14.25
C THR A 18 -3.04 4.62 -14.86
N SER A 19 -3.29 3.37 -14.46
CA SER A 19 -4.44 2.55 -14.84
C SER A 19 -4.56 1.38 -13.87
N SER A 20 -5.71 0.70 -13.82
CA SER A 20 -5.89 -0.47 -12.95
C SER A 20 -4.90 -1.60 -13.26
N ARG A 21 -4.51 -1.78 -14.53
CA ARG A 21 -3.44 -2.73 -14.92
C ARG A 21 -2.07 -2.32 -14.38
N HIS A 22 -1.76 -1.03 -14.39
CA HIS A 22 -0.49 -0.54 -13.85
C HIS A 22 -0.46 -0.68 -12.33
N VAL A 23 -1.57 -0.38 -11.63
CA VAL A 23 -1.72 -0.59 -10.18
C VAL A 23 -1.50 -2.06 -9.83
N MET A 24 -2.16 -2.99 -10.52
CA MET A 24 -1.95 -4.43 -10.34
C MET A 24 -0.49 -4.83 -10.56
N SER A 25 0.11 -4.38 -11.67
CA SER A 25 1.51 -4.71 -11.99
C SER A 25 2.50 -4.19 -10.94
N ILE A 26 2.25 -3.02 -10.34
CA ILE A 26 3.09 -2.49 -9.26
C ILE A 26 2.92 -3.35 -8.01
N ALA A 27 1.68 -3.68 -7.61
CA ALA A 27 1.42 -4.49 -6.43
C ALA A 27 2.04 -5.89 -6.55
N ASP A 28 1.86 -6.55 -7.69
CA ASP A 28 2.49 -7.84 -8.01
C ASP A 28 4.01 -7.76 -7.91
N HIS A 29 4.60 -6.69 -8.46
CA HIS A 29 6.05 -6.49 -8.41
C HIS A 29 6.54 -6.29 -6.97
N VAL A 30 5.84 -5.50 -6.15
CA VAL A 30 6.16 -5.32 -4.72
C VAL A 30 6.13 -6.67 -3.99
N VAL A 31 5.12 -7.50 -4.24
CA VAL A 31 5.01 -8.85 -3.65
C VAL A 31 6.16 -9.75 -4.08
N GLN A 32 6.56 -9.71 -5.35
CA GLN A 32 7.67 -10.51 -5.86
C GLN A 32 9.00 -10.09 -5.24
N GLU A 33 9.28 -8.79 -5.22
CA GLU A 33 10.52 -8.24 -4.66
C GLU A 33 10.59 -8.43 -3.15
N SER A 34 9.47 -8.30 -2.43
CA SER A 34 9.46 -8.56 -0.98
C SER A 34 9.83 -10.02 -0.69
N ARG A 35 9.28 -10.97 -1.45
CA ARG A 35 9.61 -12.40 -1.33
C ARG A 35 11.08 -12.65 -1.65
N ALA A 36 11.61 -12.03 -2.70
CA ALA A 36 13.02 -12.13 -3.05
C ALA A 36 13.94 -11.58 -1.96
N ALA A 37 13.50 -10.55 -1.23
CA ALA A 37 14.19 -9.98 -0.07
C ALA A 37 13.99 -10.79 1.24
N GLY A 38 13.26 -11.91 1.20
CA GLY A 38 12.96 -12.73 2.38
C GLY A 38 11.83 -12.21 3.27
N MET A 39 11.08 -11.20 2.81
CA MET A 39 9.91 -10.64 3.48
C MET A 39 8.63 -11.16 2.84
N LEU A 40 7.91 -12.01 3.57
CA LEU A 40 6.63 -12.53 3.11
C LEU A 40 5.53 -11.49 3.36
N PRO A 41 4.74 -11.11 2.35
CA PRO A 41 3.57 -10.29 2.57
C PRO A 41 2.60 -11.00 3.51
N LEU A 42 2.09 -10.29 4.50
CA LEU A 42 1.05 -10.78 5.41
C LEU A 42 -0.31 -10.83 4.72
N GLY A 43 -0.54 -9.92 3.77
CA GLY A 43 -1.77 -9.85 2.99
C GLY A 43 -1.67 -8.91 1.79
N VAL A 44 -2.53 -9.15 0.81
CA VAL A 44 -2.77 -8.23 -0.30
C VAL A 44 -4.29 -8.06 -0.42
N GLU A 45 -4.75 -6.82 -0.37
CA GLU A 45 -6.17 -6.47 -0.42
C GLU A 45 -6.47 -5.54 -1.60
N GLY A 46 -7.69 -5.61 -2.15
CA GLY A 46 -8.15 -4.68 -3.20
C GLY A 46 -7.82 -5.09 -4.65
N GLU A 47 -7.19 -6.25 -4.87
CA GLU A 47 -6.85 -6.77 -6.20
C GLU A 47 -8.05 -6.88 -7.16
N SER A 48 -9.25 -7.16 -6.64
CA SER A 48 -10.46 -7.34 -7.46
C SER A 48 -10.94 -6.08 -8.18
N VAL A 49 -10.70 -4.90 -7.59
CA VAL A 49 -11.07 -3.61 -8.16
C VAL A 49 -9.87 -2.97 -8.86
N ALA A 50 -8.65 -3.25 -8.39
CA ALA A 50 -7.38 -2.79 -8.95
C ALA A 50 -7.24 -1.26 -9.07
N ASP A 51 -8.13 -0.49 -8.44
CA ASP A 51 -8.02 0.97 -8.34
C ASP A 51 -7.24 1.39 -7.10
N TRP A 52 -7.26 0.55 -6.07
CA TRP A 52 -6.50 0.67 -4.85
C TRP A 52 -6.19 -0.72 -4.30
N ILE A 53 -4.90 -1.06 -4.27
CA ILE A 53 -4.36 -2.27 -3.69
C ILE A 53 -3.51 -1.89 -2.46
N VAL A 54 -3.65 -2.66 -1.40
CA VAL A 54 -2.85 -2.54 -0.19
C VAL A 54 -2.02 -3.82 -0.03
N VAL A 55 -0.71 -3.66 0.05
CA VAL A 55 0.23 -4.75 0.35
C VAL A 55 0.73 -4.57 1.78
N ASP A 56 0.41 -5.53 2.63
CA ASP A 56 0.84 -5.57 4.02
C ASP A 56 2.13 -6.40 4.14
N LEU A 57 3.22 -5.76 4.57
CA LEU A 57 4.54 -6.38 4.81
C LEU A 57 4.87 -6.44 6.31
N GLY A 58 3.88 -6.27 7.20
CA GLY A 58 4.04 -6.17 8.65
C GLY A 58 4.42 -4.76 9.08
N ASP A 59 5.72 -4.47 9.10
CA ASP A 59 6.22 -3.17 9.58
C ASP A 59 6.02 -2.03 8.55
N VAL A 60 5.74 -2.40 7.30
CA VAL A 60 5.51 -1.50 6.17
C VAL A 60 4.20 -1.84 5.48
N ILE A 61 3.34 -0.84 5.26
CA ILE A 61 2.16 -0.98 4.41
C ILE A 61 2.34 -0.15 3.14
N VAL A 62 2.25 -0.81 1.99
CA VAL A 62 2.36 -0.18 0.67
C VAL A 62 0.97 -0.01 0.08
N HIS A 63 0.59 1.23 -0.17
CA HIS A 63 -0.65 1.61 -0.82
C HIS A 63 -0.36 1.90 -2.29
N VAL A 64 -0.93 1.11 -3.20
CA VAL A 64 -0.81 1.31 -4.64
C VAL A 64 -2.17 1.68 -5.18
N MET A 65 -2.34 2.89 -5.73
CA MET A 65 -3.66 3.36 -6.14
C MET A 65 -3.61 4.27 -7.35
N GLN A 66 -4.74 4.48 -8.01
CA GLN A 66 -4.85 5.50 -9.05
C GLN A 66 -4.85 6.91 -8.47
N GLU A 67 -4.47 7.90 -9.29
CA GLU A 67 -4.42 9.30 -8.86
C GLU A 67 -5.79 9.81 -8.37
N GLU A 68 -6.87 9.38 -9.03
CA GLU A 68 -8.24 9.74 -8.63
C GLU A 68 -8.57 9.21 -7.23
N SER A 69 -8.25 7.95 -6.94
CA SER A 69 -8.44 7.36 -5.60
C SER A 69 -7.60 8.10 -4.55
N ARG A 70 -6.33 8.43 -4.87
CA ARG A 70 -5.46 9.19 -3.97
C ARG A 70 -6.06 10.56 -3.61
N ARG A 71 -6.62 11.26 -4.60
CA ARG A 71 -7.28 12.56 -4.41
C ARG A 71 -8.60 12.44 -3.63
N LEU A 72 -9.39 11.40 -3.88
CA LEU A 72 -10.68 11.19 -3.22
C LEU A 72 -10.53 10.85 -1.74
N TYR A 73 -9.56 9.99 -1.40
CA TYR A 73 -9.36 9.52 -0.02
C TYR A 73 -8.39 10.37 0.80
N GLU A 74 -7.70 11.34 0.18
CA GLU A 74 -6.78 12.30 0.82
C GLU A 74 -5.87 11.67 1.90
N LEU A 75 -5.32 10.48 1.63
CA LEU A 75 -4.59 9.67 2.63
C LEU A 75 -3.41 10.39 3.29
N GLU A 76 -2.86 11.39 2.60
CA GLU A 76 -1.81 12.27 3.13
C GLU A 76 -2.26 13.06 4.39
N LYS A 77 -3.56 13.33 4.53
CA LYS A 77 -4.12 14.02 5.70
C LYS A 77 -4.29 13.10 6.93
N LEU A 78 -4.35 11.78 6.74
CA LEU A 78 -4.55 10.82 7.83
C LEU A 78 -3.32 10.66 8.74
N TRP A 79 -2.14 11.05 8.27
CA TRP A 79 -0.87 10.85 9.00
C TRP A 79 -0.08 12.13 9.27
N SER A 80 -0.65 13.31 8.96
CA SER A 80 -0.01 14.62 9.20
C SER A 80 -0.13 15.11 10.65
#